data_AF-A0A2S9J5G6-F1
#
_entry.id   AF-A0A2S9J5G6-F1
#
_cell.length_a   1.000
_cell.length_b   1.000
_cell.length_c   1.000
_cell.angle_alpha   90.00
_cell.angle_beta   90.00
_cell.angle_gamma   90.00
#
_symmetry.space_group_name_H-M   'P 1'
#
loop_
_entity.id
_entity.type
_entity.pdbx_description
1 polymer ?
#
loop_
_entity_poly.entity_id
_entity_poly.type
_entity_poly.pdbx_seq_one_letter_code
_entity_poly.pdbx_strand_id
1 'polypeptide(L)'
;MTEPVYIASLHRPFNQQLKPSKWICTFVDTLDKSIPSSQILSEFYYYLIKTLNKEYQKELPDAFNGLPSDVAINSIWEYIQNINSKKEFLSELPNIILDRKTVIDKQIYSTYKAASYYLNLAKDKFNLISPKNTLTVNGKALLEIKSNFFRISQREATFYFERILEADFHLFITHCLFIKLGLKYNLKSVIAEQSEFINDYLKIKHFNFTSSSLSNYNIVRNSWVESLNVLDAKFNIRRNYIEIINSNVKFYEWYNELLLLFKKFENEGFKEKMAFVKRKGMFLKIYKQRLKKDKNDLGFINLHNIKGEMRISAENFQKFLVEFYESEKKNRNIYFSNTVNSIDTRERFYIRNRPVIKIKIKDK
;
A
#
# COMPACT_ATOMS: atom_id res chain seq x y z
N MET A 1 -11.79 15.75 -15.48
CA MET A 1 -10.75 15.08 -14.70
C MET A 1 -9.41 15.55 -15.21
N THR A 2 -8.71 16.27 -14.35
CA THR A 2 -7.31 16.64 -14.55
C THR A 2 -6.48 15.36 -14.65
N GLU A 3 -5.37 15.38 -15.40
CA GLU A 3 -4.51 14.19 -15.49
C GLU A 3 -4.06 13.75 -14.09
N PRO A 4 -4.24 12.46 -13.73
CA PRO A 4 -3.94 11.99 -12.39
C PRO A 4 -2.44 12.11 -12.11
N VAL A 5 -2.11 12.71 -10.97
CA VAL A 5 -0.74 12.82 -10.45
C VAL A 5 -0.42 11.62 -9.59
N TYR A 6 0.53 10.81 -10.06
CA TYR A 6 1.00 9.60 -9.38
C TYR A 6 2.44 9.22 -9.75
N ILE A 7 3.12 8.51 -8.87
CA ILE A 7 4.42 7.90 -9.15
C ILE A 7 4.20 6.52 -9.77
N ALA A 8 4.49 6.40 -11.07
CA ALA A 8 4.38 5.16 -11.82
C ALA A 8 5.44 4.10 -11.45
N SER A 9 6.53 4.47 -10.77
CA SER A 9 7.60 3.53 -10.39
C SER A 9 8.04 3.78 -8.96
N LEU A 10 7.56 2.93 -8.04
CA LEU A 10 8.01 2.85 -6.66
C LEU A 10 8.64 1.49 -6.39
N HIS A 11 9.87 1.50 -5.88
CA HIS A 11 10.62 0.31 -5.57
C HIS A 11 10.65 0.05 -4.05
N ARG A 12 10.12 -1.11 -3.63
CA ARG A 12 10.28 -1.63 -2.27
C ARG A 12 11.60 -2.41 -2.13
N PRO A 13 12.37 -2.26 -1.04
CA PRO A 13 12.07 -1.45 0.14
C PRO A 13 12.58 0.00 0.04
N PHE A 14 13.40 0.34 -0.95
CA PHE A 14 14.22 1.56 -0.92
C PHE A 14 13.48 2.90 -0.96
N ASN A 15 12.28 2.96 -1.55
CA ASN A 15 11.46 4.19 -1.52
C ASN A 15 10.64 4.36 -0.24
N GLN A 16 10.63 3.39 0.68
CA GLN A 16 9.93 3.49 1.97
C GLN A 16 10.54 4.60 2.85
N GLN A 17 11.86 4.75 2.79
CA GLN A 17 12.61 5.70 3.62
C GLN A 17 12.69 7.07 2.94
N LEU A 18 12.13 8.09 3.58
CA LEU A 18 12.17 9.47 3.07
C LEU A 18 13.48 10.17 3.44
N LYS A 19 14.06 9.86 4.60
CA LYS A 19 15.29 10.50 5.10
C LYS A 19 16.49 10.49 4.16
N PRO A 20 16.79 9.39 3.45
CA PRO A 20 17.93 9.38 2.53
C PRO A 20 17.88 10.48 1.46
N SER A 21 16.70 10.96 1.09
CA SER A 21 16.58 12.08 0.15
C SER A 21 17.15 13.39 0.71
N LYS A 22 17.14 13.59 2.04
CA LYS A 22 17.84 14.69 2.70
C LYS A 22 19.34 14.49 2.73
N TRP A 23 19.82 13.26 2.98
CA TRP A 23 21.26 12.95 2.96
C TRP A 23 21.86 13.23 1.58
N ILE A 24 21.11 12.90 0.54
CA ILE A 24 21.38 13.25 -0.85
C ILE A 24 21.50 14.78 -1.02
N CYS A 25 20.55 15.57 -0.49
CA CYS A 25 20.66 17.03 -0.52
C CYS A 25 21.92 17.54 0.20
N THR A 26 22.24 17.00 1.38
CA THR A 26 23.44 17.39 2.14
C THR A 26 24.72 17.07 1.37
N PHE A 27 24.76 15.91 0.72
CA PHE A 27 25.85 15.53 -0.15
C PHE A 27 26.00 16.51 -1.32
N VAL A 28 24.91 16.84 -2.03
CA VAL A 28 24.95 17.77 -3.17
C VAL A 28 25.37 19.18 -2.75
N ASP A 29 24.97 19.64 -1.57
CA ASP A 29 25.36 20.95 -1.03
C ASP A 29 26.88 21.07 -0.80
N THR A 30 27.51 19.95 -0.46
CA THR A 30 28.93 19.85 -0.12
C THR A 30 29.79 19.26 -1.25
N LEU A 31 29.17 18.92 -2.38
CA LEU A 31 29.83 18.28 -3.51
C LEU A 31 30.77 19.25 -4.23
N ASP A 32 31.98 18.79 -4.54
CA ASP A 32 32.86 19.53 -5.43
C ASP A 32 32.22 19.64 -6.82
N LYS A 33 32.00 20.89 -7.27
CA LYS A 33 31.39 21.21 -8.56
C LYS A 33 32.22 20.77 -9.76
N SER A 34 33.49 20.38 -9.55
CA SER A 34 34.34 19.77 -10.57
C SER A 34 33.91 18.34 -10.95
N ILE A 35 33.15 17.66 -10.09
CA ILE A 35 32.73 16.28 -10.30
C ILE A 35 31.71 16.19 -11.45
N PRO A 36 31.95 15.34 -12.48
CA PRO A 36 31.01 15.15 -13.57
C PRO A 36 29.67 14.58 -13.10
N SER A 37 28.58 15.03 -13.72
CA SER A 37 27.23 14.53 -13.43
C SER A 37 27.07 13.02 -13.55
N SER A 38 27.86 12.36 -14.40
CA SER A 38 27.86 10.90 -14.57
C SER A 38 28.44 10.15 -13.36
N GLN A 39 29.26 10.80 -12.53
CA GLN A 39 29.92 10.20 -11.37
C GLN A 39 29.14 10.41 -10.06
N ILE A 40 28.08 11.21 -10.08
CA ILE A 40 27.37 11.62 -8.85
C ILE A 40 26.88 10.44 -8.01
N LEU A 41 26.43 9.35 -8.64
CA LEU A 41 25.92 8.19 -7.92
C LEU A 41 27.06 7.47 -7.19
N SER A 42 28.19 7.27 -7.85
CA SER A 42 29.36 6.62 -7.25
C SER A 42 29.97 7.46 -6.13
N GLU A 43 29.99 8.78 -6.33
CA GLU A 43 30.42 9.75 -5.31
C GLU A 43 29.49 9.79 -4.11
N PHE A 44 28.18 9.83 -4.35
CA PHE A 44 27.18 9.73 -3.28
C PHE A 44 27.28 8.40 -2.55
N TYR A 45 27.49 7.30 -3.27
CA TYR A 45 27.63 5.98 -2.67
C TYR A 45 28.79 5.93 -1.67
N TYR A 46 29.98 6.42 -2.06
CA TYR A 46 31.11 6.53 -1.14
C TYR A 46 30.78 7.41 0.08
N TYR A 47 30.17 8.57 -0.15
CA TYR A 47 29.70 9.45 0.93
C TYR A 47 28.72 8.74 1.87
N LEU A 48 27.77 7.98 1.33
CA LEU A 48 26.75 7.24 2.07
C LEU A 48 27.39 6.19 2.97
N ILE A 49 28.29 5.36 2.45
CA ILE A 49 28.98 4.33 3.25
C ILE A 49 29.75 4.96 4.40
N LYS A 50 30.57 5.98 4.10
CA LYS A 50 31.34 6.71 5.12
C LYS A 50 30.43 7.31 6.21
N THR A 51 29.33 7.93 5.78
CA THR A 51 28.40 8.60 6.70
C THR A 51 27.65 7.59 7.56
N LEU A 52 27.09 6.54 6.96
CA LEU A 52 26.38 5.50 7.71
C LEU A 52 27.30 4.75 8.66
N ASN A 53 28.54 4.46 8.27
CA ASN A 53 29.51 3.83 9.17
C ASN A 53 29.68 4.69 10.44
N LYS A 54 29.86 6.01 10.29
CA LYS A 54 29.97 6.94 11.42
C LYS A 54 28.69 7.02 12.25
N GLU A 55 27.52 7.15 11.62
CA GLU A 55 26.27 7.34 12.36
C GLU A 55 25.80 6.06 13.07
N TYR A 56 26.05 4.88 12.51
CA TYR A 56 25.75 3.60 13.15
C TYR A 56 26.60 3.31 14.40
N GLN A 57 27.78 3.93 14.55
CA GLN A 57 28.52 3.87 15.81
C GLN A 57 27.86 4.66 16.94
N LYS A 58 26.96 5.61 16.62
CA LYS A 58 26.29 6.47 17.61
C LYS A 58 24.90 5.95 17.97
N GLU A 59 24.10 5.66 16.97
CA GLU A 59 22.71 5.23 17.11
C GLU A 59 22.34 4.34 15.92
N LEU A 60 21.70 3.21 16.19
CA LEU A 60 21.11 2.39 15.14
C LEU A 60 19.65 2.82 14.89
N PRO A 61 19.17 2.75 13.63
CA PRO A 61 17.77 3.01 13.36
C PRO A 61 16.89 1.93 14.00
N ASP A 62 15.68 2.30 14.41
CA ASP A 62 14.71 1.37 15.01
C ASP A 62 14.34 0.22 14.04
N ALA A 63 14.44 0.46 12.73
CA ALA A 63 14.37 -0.55 11.69
C ALA A 63 15.21 -0.18 10.46
N PHE A 64 15.87 -1.17 9.86
CA PHE A 64 16.66 -1.01 8.63
C PHE A 64 15.84 -1.11 7.34
N ASN A 65 14.49 -1.10 7.39
CA ASN A 65 13.68 -1.30 6.20
C ASN A 65 14.02 -0.30 5.10
N GLY A 66 14.70 -0.76 4.04
CA GLY A 66 15.14 0.09 2.95
C GLY A 66 16.44 0.86 3.22
N LEU A 67 17.13 0.65 4.36
CA LEU A 67 18.49 1.10 4.69
C LEU A 67 19.49 -0.08 4.61
N PRO A 68 20.76 0.15 4.24
CA PRO A 68 21.82 -0.84 4.41
C PRO A 68 21.96 -1.27 5.88
N SER A 69 22.22 -2.55 6.14
CA SER A 69 22.52 -2.99 7.51
C SER A 69 23.87 -2.47 7.99
N ASP A 70 24.01 -2.33 9.30
CA ASP A 70 25.27 -2.00 9.97
C ASP A 70 26.40 -2.98 9.61
N VAL A 71 26.12 -4.28 9.61
CA VAL A 71 27.09 -5.32 9.21
C VAL A 71 27.61 -5.09 7.79
N ALA A 72 26.70 -4.81 6.84
CA ALA A 72 27.10 -4.56 5.45
C ALA A 72 27.91 -3.25 5.34
N ILE A 73 27.48 -2.19 6.02
CA ILE A 73 28.19 -0.91 6.02
C ILE A 73 29.59 -1.04 6.62
N ASN A 74 29.76 -1.78 7.72
CA ASN A 74 31.06 -2.01 8.34
C ASN A 74 31.98 -2.82 7.41
N SER A 75 31.48 -3.92 6.84
CA SER A 75 32.24 -4.77 5.93
C SER A 75 32.73 -3.99 4.70
N ILE A 76 31.85 -3.17 4.11
CA ILE A 76 32.20 -2.32 2.95
C ILE A 76 33.18 -1.23 3.36
N TRP A 77 33.00 -0.62 4.53
CA TRP A 77 33.92 0.41 5.00
C TRP A 77 35.33 -0.15 5.24
N GLU A 78 35.45 -1.32 5.85
CA GLU A 78 36.73 -2.03 6.01
C GLU A 78 37.39 -2.34 4.65
N TYR A 79 36.60 -2.82 3.68
CA TYR A 79 37.07 -3.04 2.32
C TYR A 79 37.63 -1.74 1.69
N ILE A 80 36.91 -0.63 1.82
CA ILE A 80 37.36 0.70 1.34
C ILE A 80 38.65 1.14 2.04
N GLN A 81 38.76 0.92 3.37
CA GLN A 81 39.96 1.27 4.13
C GLN A 81 41.17 0.44 3.68
N ASN A 82 40.99 -0.84 3.33
CA ASN A 82 42.09 -1.68 2.84
C ASN A 82 42.66 -1.21 1.49
N ILE A 83 41.84 -0.62 0.63
CA ILE A 83 42.28 0.01 -0.63
C ILE A 83 43.07 1.30 -0.36
N ASN A 84 42.81 1.99 0.78
CA ASN A 84 43.48 3.24 1.18
C ASN A 84 43.41 4.39 0.17
N SER A 85 42.49 4.34 -0.81
CA SER A 85 42.31 5.37 -1.83
C SER A 85 40.87 5.43 -2.32
N LYS A 86 40.19 6.58 -2.09
CA LYS A 86 38.86 6.86 -2.64
C LYS A 86 38.84 6.72 -4.17
N LYS A 87 39.87 7.25 -4.83
CA LYS A 87 39.97 7.27 -6.29
C LYS A 87 40.05 5.86 -6.87
N GLU A 88 40.86 5.00 -6.25
CA GLU A 88 40.99 3.59 -6.66
C GLU A 88 39.69 2.84 -6.46
N PHE A 89 39.08 2.94 -5.28
CA PHE A 89 37.78 2.32 -5.01
C PHE A 89 36.71 2.73 -6.04
N LEU A 90 36.58 4.01 -6.32
CA LEU A 90 35.60 4.50 -7.31
C LEU A 90 35.90 4.03 -8.73
N SER A 91 37.18 3.80 -9.08
CA SER A 91 37.57 3.25 -10.38
C SER A 91 37.27 1.77 -10.53
N GLU A 92 37.35 1.00 -9.43
CA GLU A 92 37.03 -0.44 -9.41
C GLU A 92 35.52 -0.71 -9.30
N LEU A 93 34.76 0.22 -8.71
CA LEU A 93 33.34 0.07 -8.40
C LEU A 93 32.48 -0.42 -9.59
N PRO A 94 32.64 0.06 -10.84
CA PRO A 94 31.90 -0.47 -11.98
C PRO A 94 32.12 -1.98 -12.20
N ASN A 95 33.36 -2.45 -12.05
CA ASN A 95 33.70 -3.87 -12.22
C ASN A 95 33.10 -4.72 -11.10
N ILE A 96 33.17 -4.25 -9.85
CA ILE A 96 32.56 -4.93 -8.69
C ILE A 96 31.05 -5.10 -8.89
N ILE A 97 30.37 -4.04 -9.35
CA ILE A 97 28.92 -4.02 -9.62
C ILE A 97 28.52 -5.00 -10.72
N LEU A 98 29.35 -5.16 -11.74
CA LEU A 98 29.09 -6.08 -12.86
C LEU A 98 29.31 -7.54 -12.44
N ASP A 99 30.49 -7.84 -11.89
CA ASP A 99 31.01 -9.20 -11.66
C ASP A 99 30.34 -9.90 -10.47
N ARG A 100 30.17 -9.20 -9.33
CA ARG A 100 29.49 -9.72 -8.12
C ARG A 100 29.99 -11.09 -7.65
N LYS A 101 31.30 -11.32 -7.72
CA LYS A 101 31.95 -12.62 -7.47
C LYS A 101 31.94 -12.99 -5.99
N THR A 102 32.29 -12.04 -5.13
CA THR A 102 32.47 -12.27 -3.70
C THR A 102 31.23 -11.90 -2.87
N VAL A 103 31.25 -12.23 -1.57
CA VAL A 103 30.21 -11.79 -0.63
C VAL A 103 30.23 -10.26 -0.50
N ILE A 104 31.41 -9.66 -0.43
CA ILE A 104 31.54 -8.20 -0.33
C ILE A 104 31.06 -7.50 -1.60
N ASP A 105 31.32 -8.05 -2.79
CA ASP A 105 30.82 -7.49 -4.05
C ASP A 105 29.29 -7.46 -4.09
N LYS A 106 28.64 -8.51 -3.58
CA LYS A 106 27.17 -8.59 -3.49
C LYS A 106 26.61 -7.56 -2.50
N GLN A 107 27.29 -7.32 -1.40
CA GLN A 107 26.94 -6.26 -0.45
C GLN A 107 27.13 -4.86 -1.07
N ILE A 108 28.24 -4.63 -1.76
CA ILE A 108 28.51 -3.40 -2.51
C ILE A 108 27.41 -3.15 -3.55
N TYR A 109 27.08 -4.15 -4.37
CA TYR A 109 26.01 -4.06 -5.35
C TYR A 109 24.66 -3.71 -4.72
N SER A 110 24.27 -4.41 -3.65
CA SER A 110 22.98 -4.19 -2.98
C SER A 110 22.87 -2.78 -2.41
N THR A 111 23.93 -2.30 -1.76
CA THR A 111 23.98 -0.98 -1.14
C THR A 111 24.10 0.14 -2.18
N TYR A 112 24.83 -0.09 -3.28
CA TYR A 112 24.89 0.82 -4.43
C TYR A 112 23.50 0.97 -5.08
N LYS A 113 22.77 -0.14 -5.21
CA LYS A 113 21.39 -0.13 -5.70
C LYS A 113 20.49 0.71 -4.79
N ALA A 114 20.63 0.58 -3.46
CA ALA A 114 19.90 1.42 -2.50
C ALA A 114 20.20 2.91 -2.70
N ALA A 115 21.48 3.27 -2.83
CA ALA A 115 21.91 4.64 -3.09
C ALA A 115 21.29 5.22 -4.37
N SER A 116 21.19 4.42 -5.43
CA SER A 116 20.53 4.79 -6.68
C SER A 116 19.06 5.15 -6.48
N TYR A 117 18.31 4.36 -5.70
CA TYR A 117 16.91 4.66 -5.40
C TYR A 117 16.74 5.90 -4.53
N TYR A 118 17.64 6.19 -3.60
CA TYR A 118 17.61 7.41 -2.81
C TYR A 118 17.81 8.64 -3.69
N LEU A 119 18.79 8.57 -4.60
CA LEU A 119 19.05 9.63 -5.57
C LEU A 119 17.84 9.84 -6.50
N ASN A 120 17.26 8.76 -7.03
CA ASN A 120 16.06 8.81 -7.88
C ASN A 120 14.87 9.42 -7.14
N LEU A 121 14.66 9.08 -5.87
CA LEU A 121 13.58 9.66 -5.06
C LEU A 121 13.78 11.17 -4.89
N ALA A 122 14.99 11.60 -4.52
CA ALA A 122 15.31 13.01 -4.32
C ALA A 122 15.21 13.83 -5.63
N LYS A 123 15.77 13.30 -6.71
CA LYS A 123 15.89 13.99 -8.00
C LYS A 123 14.61 13.90 -8.82
N ASP A 124 14.18 12.68 -9.13
CA ASP A 124 13.16 12.44 -10.16
C ASP A 124 11.74 12.41 -9.60
N LYS A 125 11.56 12.25 -8.28
CA LYS A 125 10.23 12.19 -7.65
C LYS A 125 9.91 13.44 -6.83
N PHE A 126 10.83 13.91 -5.99
CA PHE A 126 10.58 15.04 -5.09
C PHE A 126 11.19 16.37 -5.55
N ASN A 127 11.85 16.40 -6.71
CA ASN A 127 12.43 17.62 -7.28
C ASN A 127 13.29 18.40 -6.26
N LEU A 128 14.07 17.69 -5.45
CA LEU A 128 15.00 18.27 -4.47
C LEU A 128 16.34 18.63 -5.12
N ILE A 129 16.66 17.92 -6.21
CA ILE A 129 17.85 18.11 -7.02
C ILE A 129 17.44 18.29 -8.47
N SER A 130 18.04 19.27 -9.14
CA SER A 130 17.80 19.56 -10.55
C SER A 130 18.40 18.48 -11.47
N PRO A 131 18.02 18.43 -12.75
CA PRO A 131 18.66 17.56 -13.74
C PRO A 131 20.18 17.73 -13.80
N LYS A 132 20.67 18.95 -13.55
CA LYS A 132 22.10 19.34 -13.50
C LYS A 132 22.77 19.04 -12.16
N ASN A 133 22.12 18.25 -11.30
CA ASN A 133 22.64 17.85 -10.00
C ASN A 133 22.93 19.02 -9.03
N THR A 134 22.10 20.06 -9.07
CA THR A 134 22.15 21.18 -8.13
C THR A 134 20.91 21.22 -7.25
N LEU A 135 21.03 21.73 -6.02
CA LEU A 135 19.86 21.88 -5.14
C LEU A 135 18.82 22.80 -5.76
N THR A 136 17.57 22.35 -5.78
CA THR A 136 16.41 23.19 -6.09
C THR A 136 16.01 24.01 -4.86
N VAL A 137 15.00 24.88 -5.01
CA VAL A 137 14.40 25.60 -3.88
C VAL A 137 13.90 24.61 -2.81
N ASN A 138 13.25 23.51 -3.21
CA ASN A 138 12.78 22.48 -2.31
C ASN A 138 13.95 21.76 -1.61
N GLY A 139 15.04 21.47 -2.33
CA GLY A 139 16.24 20.87 -1.74
C GLY A 139 16.86 21.74 -0.66
N LYS A 140 16.98 23.05 -0.91
CA LYS A 140 17.49 24.03 0.08
C LYS A 140 16.57 24.13 1.29
N ALA A 141 15.26 24.26 1.07
CA ALA A 141 14.28 24.32 2.16
C ALA A 141 14.33 23.07 3.07
N LEU A 142 14.54 21.88 2.50
CA LEU A 142 14.71 20.66 3.30
C LEU A 142 15.96 20.68 4.20
N LEU A 143 17.06 21.26 3.73
CA LEU A 143 18.31 21.36 4.49
C LEU A 143 18.21 22.33 5.66
N GLU A 144 17.43 23.41 5.52
CA GLU A 144 17.21 24.39 6.60
C GLU A 144 16.45 23.80 7.80
N ILE A 145 15.69 22.72 7.60
CA ILE A 145 14.96 22.06 8.68
C ILE A 145 15.93 21.27 9.56
N LYS A 146 16.19 21.70 10.79
CA LYS A 146 17.01 20.92 11.73
C LYS A 146 16.31 19.63 12.14
N SER A 147 17.01 18.49 12.11
CA SER A 147 16.46 17.19 12.49
C SER A 147 17.52 16.15 12.81
N ASN A 148 17.10 15.05 13.44
CA ASN A 148 17.94 13.86 13.64
C ASN A 148 18.22 13.16 12.30
N PHE A 149 19.33 12.41 12.26
CA PHE A 149 19.81 11.73 11.06
C PHE A 149 18.84 10.64 10.55
N PHE A 150 18.30 9.80 11.44
CA PHE A 150 17.37 8.71 11.10
C PHE A 150 15.90 9.08 11.28
N ARG A 151 15.56 9.91 12.28
CA ARG A 151 14.16 10.22 12.62
C ARG A 151 13.63 11.46 11.91
N ILE A 152 12.42 11.36 11.35
CA ILE A 152 11.72 12.47 10.70
C ILE A 152 11.13 13.38 11.78
N SER A 153 11.50 14.67 11.75
CA SER A 153 10.89 15.68 12.62
C SER A 153 9.51 16.10 12.11
N GLN A 154 8.68 16.72 12.94
CA GLN A 154 7.35 17.19 12.52
C GLN A 154 7.42 18.19 11.35
N ARG A 155 8.44 19.06 11.31
CA ARG A 155 8.64 20.01 10.20
C ARG A 155 9.02 19.30 8.90
N GLU A 156 9.88 18.28 8.98
CA GLU A 156 10.14 17.45 7.81
C GLU A 156 8.93 16.63 7.40
N ALA A 157 8.10 16.22 8.35
CA ALA A 157 6.89 15.47 8.03
C ALA A 157 5.93 16.31 7.17
N THR A 158 5.73 17.58 7.54
CA THR A 158 5.03 18.58 6.73
C THR A 158 5.67 18.74 5.34
N PHE A 159 7.00 18.94 5.28
CA PHE A 159 7.72 19.10 4.02
C PHE A 159 7.55 17.89 3.08
N TYR A 160 7.76 16.68 3.60
CA TYR A 160 7.65 15.46 2.80
C TYR A 160 6.22 15.19 2.38
N PHE A 161 5.24 15.50 3.23
CA PHE A 161 3.83 15.39 2.86
C PHE A 161 3.52 16.25 1.63
N GLU A 162 3.96 17.51 1.60
CA GLU A 162 3.80 18.36 0.41
C GLU A 162 4.49 17.78 -0.83
N ARG A 163 5.74 17.31 -0.71
CA ARG A 163 6.45 16.69 -1.85
C ARG A 163 5.74 15.42 -2.36
N ILE A 164 5.15 14.64 -1.46
CA ILE A 164 4.33 13.47 -1.83
C ILE A 164 3.05 13.92 -2.52
N LEU A 165 2.39 14.99 -2.07
CA LEU A 165 1.22 15.54 -2.76
C LEU A 165 1.58 16.05 -4.16
N GLU A 166 2.74 16.66 -4.36
CA GLU A 166 3.19 17.10 -5.68
C GLU A 166 3.45 15.94 -6.65
N ALA A 167 3.93 14.81 -6.14
CA ALA A 167 4.40 13.70 -6.97
C ALA A 167 3.42 12.52 -7.08
N ASP A 168 2.64 12.25 -6.03
CA ASP A 168 1.82 11.05 -5.87
C ASP A 168 0.38 11.31 -5.40
N PHE A 169 -0.13 12.55 -5.54
CA PHE A 169 -1.41 12.98 -4.95
C PHE A 169 -2.53 11.94 -5.00
N HIS A 170 -2.88 11.50 -6.20
CA HIS A 170 -4.11 10.75 -6.43
C HIS A 170 -4.01 9.36 -5.83
N LEU A 171 -2.87 8.68 -5.95
CA LEU A 171 -2.70 7.35 -5.38
C LEU A 171 -2.39 7.38 -3.89
N PHE A 172 -1.66 8.39 -3.39
CA PHE A 172 -1.39 8.54 -1.96
C PHE A 172 -2.66 8.84 -1.16
N ILE A 173 -3.47 9.82 -1.59
CA ILE A 173 -4.73 10.14 -0.91
C ILE A 173 -5.74 9.00 -1.06
N THR A 174 -5.84 8.38 -2.25
CA THR A 174 -6.68 7.19 -2.43
C THR A 174 -6.30 6.10 -1.42
N HIS A 175 -5.00 5.85 -1.25
CA HIS A 175 -4.51 4.88 -0.28
C HIS A 175 -4.96 5.20 1.16
N CYS A 176 -4.86 6.46 1.59
CA CYS A 176 -5.41 6.92 2.88
C CYS A 176 -6.91 6.67 3.01
N LEU A 177 -7.70 6.96 1.97
CA LEU A 177 -9.15 6.74 1.96
C LEU A 177 -9.49 5.25 2.07
N PHE A 178 -8.74 4.37 1.40
CA PHE A 178 -8.95 2.94 1.43
C PHE A 178 -8.52 2.29 2.74
N ILE A 179 -7.48 2.79 3.42
CA ILE A 179 -7.16 2.38 4.81
C ILE A 179 -8.38 2.63 5.71
N LYS A 180 -8.96 3.83 5.65
CA LYS A 180 -10.17 4.19 6.41
C LYS A 180 -11.37 3.33 6.04
N LEU A 181 -11.57 3.05 4.75
CA LEU A 181 -12.64 2.18 4.26
C LEU A 181 -12.49 0.76 4.82
N GLY A 182 -11.26 0.24 4.85
CA GLY A 182 -10.92 -1.05 5.41
C GLY A 182 -11.35 -1.16 6.87
N LEU A 183 -11.06 -0.15 7.69
CA LEU A 183 -11.55 -0.10 9.07
C LEU A 183 -13.09 -0.04 9.11
N LYS A 184 -13.70 0.89 8.37
CA LYS A 184 -15.16 1.14 8.38
C LYS A 184 -15.97 -0.13 8.10
N TYR A 185 -15.48 -1.00 7.21
CA TYR A 185 -16.17 -2.22 6.80
C TYR A 185 -15.51 -3.51 7.31
N ASN A 186 -14.52 -3.40 8.21
CA ASN A 186 -13.78 -4.53 8.79
C ASN A 186 -13.21 -5.49 7.73
N LEU A 187 -12.57 -4.93 6.71
CA LEU A 187 -11.98 -5.67 5.59
C LEU A 187 -10.57 -6.14 5.94
N LYS A 188 -10.26 -7.40 5.61
CA LYS A 188 -8.90 -7.94 5.76
C LYS A 188 -7.91 -7.33 4.76
N SER A 189 -8.40 -6.96 3.59
CA SER A 189 -7.65 -6.33 2.52
C SER A 189 -8.60 -5.48 1.69
N VAL A 190 -8.07 -4.40 1.14
CA VAL A 190 -8.79 -3.44 0.28
C VAL A 190 -8.16 -3.33 -1.11
N ILE A 191 -7.19 -4.19 -1.43
CA ILE A 191 -6.40 -4.09 -2.67
C ILE A 191 -7.28 -4.27 -3.91
N ALA A 192 -8.24 -5.19 -3.87
CA ALA A 192 -9.11 -5.44 -5.03
C ALA A 192 -10.02 -4.24 -5.29
N GLU A 193 -10.67 -3.74 -4.25
CA GLU A 193 -11.54 -2.56 -4.30
C GLU A 193 -10.76 -1.29 -4.69
N GLN A 194 -9.54 -1.14 -4.19
CA GLN A 194 -8.68 -0.02 -4.58
C GLN A 194 -8.25 -0.12 -6.03
N SER A 195 -7.93 -1.33 -6.52
CA SER A 195 -7.59 -1.56 -7.93
C SER A 195 -8.78 -1.23 -8.84
N GLU A 196 -9.98 -1.65 -8.47
CA GLU A 196 -11.23 -1.31 -9.15
C GLU A 196 -11.41 0.21 -9.20
N PHE A 197 -11.27 0.90 -8.08
CA PHE A 197 -11.37 2.36 -8.02
C PHE A 197 -10.33 3.07 -8.91
N ILE A 198 -9.06 2.65 -8.84
CA ILE A 198 -7.98 3.23 -9.64
C ILE A 198 -8.24 3.07 -11.14
N ASN A 199 -8.71 1.90 -11.58
CA ASN A 199 -8.97 1.64 -12.99
C ASN A 199 -10.27 2.30 -13.47
N ASP A 200 -11.36 2.15 -12.70
CA ASP A 200 -12.70 2.48 -13.18
C ASP A 200 -13.09 3.92 -12.85
N TYR A 201 -12.55 4.50 -11.78
CA TYR A 201 -12.83 5.88 -11.38
C TYR A 201 -11.69 6.83 -11.71
N LEU A 202 -10.43 6.49 -11.38
CA LEU A 202 -9.28 7.36 -11.70
C LEU A 202 -8.75 7.17 -13.12
N LYS A 203 -9.19 6.13 -13.84
CA LYS A 203 -8.76 5.80 -15.21
C LYS A 203 -7.25 5.58 -15.36
N ILE A 204 -6.58 5.16 -14.29
CA ILE A 204 -5.14 4.85 -14.30
C ILE A 204 -4.95 3.38 -14.66
N LYS A 205 -4.66 3.11 -15.93
CA LYS A 205 -4.47 1.73 -16.44
C LYS A 205 -3.13 1.10 -16.08
N HIS A 206 -2.21 1.85 -15.48
CA HIS A 206 -0.85 1.40 -15.17
C HIS A 206 -0.81 0.09 -14.35
N PHE A 207 -1.82 -0.13 -13.49
CA PHE A 207 -1.86 -1.29 -12.59
C PHE A 207 -2.71 -2.46 -13.11
N ASN A 208 -3.21 -2.40 -14.34
CA ASN A 208 -4.20 -3.35 -14.86
C ASN A 208 -3.68 -4.78 -15.06
N PHE A 209 -2.37 -4.99 -15.01
CA PHE A 209 -1.77 -6.27 -15.37
C PHE A 209 -1.42 -7.17 -14.17
N THR A 210 -1.17 -6.62 -12.97
CA THR A 210 -1.05 -7.43 -11.73
C THR A 210 -1.42 -6.64 -10.46
N SER A 211 -2.25 -7.22 -9.59
CA SER A 211 -2.53 -6.68 -8.25
C SER A 211 -1.29 -6.67 -7.34
N SER A 212 -0.32 -7.53 -7.64
CA SER A 212 1.00 -7.58 -7.02
C SER A 212 1.72 -6.24 -7.10
N SER A 213 1.63 -5.54 -8.24
CA SER A 213 2.23 -4.22 -8.40
C SER A 213 1.59 -3.19 -7.46
N LEU A 214 0.26 -3.14 -7.37
CA LEU A 214 -0.43 -2.21 -6.49
C LEU A 214 -0.10 -2.49 -5.01
N SER A 215 -0.12 -3.76 -4.60
CA SER A 215 0.27 -4.17 -3.25
C SER A 215 1.69 -3.72 -2.90
N ASN A 216 2.64 -3.87 -3.83
CA ASN A 216 4.02 -3.43 -3.62
C ASN A 216 4.13 -1.92 -3.42
N TYR A 217 3.37 -1.14 -4.17
CA TYR A 217 3.41 0.33 -4.09
C TYR A 217 2.74 0.81 -2.80
N ASN A 218 1.67 0.13 -2.37
CA ASN A 218 1.00 0.43 -1.12
C ASN A 218 1.85 0.14 0.11
N ILE A 219 2.81 -0.80 0.04
CA ILE A 219 3.79 -0.97 1.12
C ILE A 219 4.62 0.32 1.28
N VAL A 220 5.04 0.94 0.18
CA VAL A 220 5.77 2.21 0.22
C VAL A 220 4.89 3.33 0.77
N ARG A 221 3.65 3.46 0.27
CA ARG A 221 2.69 4.48 0.75
C ARG A 221 2.32 4.29 2.22
N ASN A 222 2.16 3.06 2.69
CA ASN A 222 1.95 2.75 4.11
C ASN A 222 3.13 3.25 4.94
N SER A 223 4.36 2.95 4.53
CA SER A 223 5.55 3.45 5.22
C SER A 223 5.59 4.98 5.29
N TRP A 224 5.16 5.69 4.24
CA TRP A 224 5.03 7.15 4.28
C TRP A 224 3.92 7.62 5.22
N VAL A 225 2.74 7.00 5.16
CA VAL A 225 1.63 7.30 6.08
C VAL A 225 2.06 7.16 7.54
N GLU A 226 2.76 6.08 7.87
CA GLU A 226 3.25 5.77 9.21
C GLU A 226 4.37 6.71 9.65
N SER A 227 5.42 6.87 8.82
CA SER A 227 6.59 7.70 9.15
C SER A 227 6.28 9.20 9.28
N LEU A 228 5.29 9.68 8.53
CA LEU A 228 4.80 11.06 8.62
C LEU A 228 3.63 11.19 9.60
N ASN A 229 3.14 10.08 10.16
CA ASN A 229 1.98 10.04 11.04
C ASN A 229 0.75 10.76 10.44
N VAL A 230 0.43 10.48 9.17
CA VAL A 230 -0.59 11.20 8.39
C VAL A 230 -2.00 11.00 8.93
N LEU A 231 -2.28 9.80 9.43
CA LEU A 231 -3.61 9.40 9.87
C LEU A 231 -3.73 9.45 11.40
N ASP A 232 -4.92 9.82 11.89
CA ASP A 232 -5.29 9.74 13.30
C ASP A 232 -5.69 8.30 13.70
N ALA A 233 -6.03 8.10 14.98
CA ALA A 233 -6.45 6.79 15.50
C ALA A 233 -7.76 6.25 14.86
N LYS A 234 -8.53 7.10 14.18
CA LYS A 234 -9.74 6.74 13.41
C LYS A 234 -9.47 6.68 11.91
N PHE A 235 -8.19 6.70 11.50
CA PHE A 235 -7.72 6.73 10.13
C PHE A 235 -8.23 7.91 9.29
N ASN A 236 -8.55 9.05 9.92
CA ASN A 236 -8.74 10.30 9.20
C ASN A 236 -7.38 10.95 8.97
N ILE A 237 -7.22 11.63 7.82
CA ILE A 237 -6.08 12.53 7.61
C ILE A 237 -6.11 13.59 8.71
N ARG A 238 -5.00 13.75 9.44
CA ARG A 238 -4.91 14.70 10.55
C ARG A 238 -5.12 16.13 10.06
N ARG A 239 -5.64 16.97 10.95
CA ARG A 239 -6.04 18.35 10.64
C ARG A 239 -4.93 19.18 10.00
N ASN A 240 -3.71 19.11 10.52
CA ASN A 240 -2.55 19.82 9.96
C ASN A 240 -2.28 19.46 8.49
N TYR A 241 -2.47 18.20 8.11
CA TYR A 241 -2.30 17.75 6.72
C TYR A 241 -3.49 18.16 5.83
N ILE A 242 -4.70 18.20 6.38
CA ILE A 242 -5.86 18.78 5.69
C ILE A 242 -5.68 20.28 5.45
N GLU A 243 -5.11 21.01 6.40
CA GLU A 243 -4.81 22.45 6.24
C GLU A 243 -3.82 22.68 5.09
N ILE A 244 -2.79 21.85 4.95
CA ILE A 244 -1.87 21.89 3.80
C ILE A 244 -2.63 21.70 2.49
N ILE A 245 -3.48 20.66 2.39
CA ILE A 245 -4.31 20.40 1.20
C ILE A 245 -5.19 21.61 0.87
N ASN A 246 -5.86 22.18 1.87
CA ASN A 246 -6.81 23.29 1.67
C ASN A 246 -6.11 24.62 1.37
N SER A 247 -4.87 24.80 1.83
CA SER A 247 -4.10 26.03 1.59
C SER A 247 -3.57 26.16 0.16
N ASN A 248 -3.51 25.06 -0.59
CA ASN A 248 -3.08 25.03 -1.98
C ASN A 248 -4.29 24.81 -2.89
N VAL A 249 -4.59 25.79 -3.75
CA VAL A 249 -5.77 25.76 -4.65
C VAL A 249 -5.83 24.46 -5.46
N LYS A 250 -4.69 24.02 -6.01
CA LYS A 250 -4.62 22.81 -6.84
C LYS A 250 -4.87 21.54 -6.03
N PHE A 251 -4.29 21.43 -4.84
CA PHE A 251 -4.50 20.27 -3.96
C PHE A 251 -5.94 20.21 -3.46
N TYR A 252 -6.53 21.35 -3.13
CA TYR A 252 -7.92 21.45 -2.71
C TYR A 252 -8.87 20.96 -3.81
N GLU A 253 -8.68 21.41 -5.04
CA GLU A 253 -9.48 20.96 -6.20
C GLU A 253 -9.37 19.46 -6.41
N TRP A 254 -8.15 18.92 -6.47
CA TRP A 254 -7.92 17.48 -6.62
C TRP A 254 -8.51 16.67 -5.47
N TYR A 255 -8.39 17.15 -4.24
CA TYR A 255 -8.93 16.47 -3.06
C TYR A 255 -10.45 16.37 -3.15
N ASN A 256 -11.13 17.45 -3.50
CA ASN A 256 -12.59 17.47 -3.62
C ASN A 256 -13.08 16.59 -4.78
N GLU A 257 -12.43 16.65 -5.95
CA GLU A 257 -12.74 15.76 -7.07
C GLU A 257 -12.59 14.28 -6.65
N LEU A 258 -11.48 13.95 -5.98
CA LEU A 258 -11.22 12.60 -5.49
C LEU A 258 -12.26 12.14 -4.45
N LEU A 259 -12.66 13.01 -3.52
CA LEU A 259 -13.70 12.69 -2.54
C LEU A 259 -15.07 12.45 -3.20
N LEU A 260 -15.42 13.21 -4.24
CA LEU A 260 -16.65 12.99 -5.00
C LEU A 260 -16.62 11.64 -5.72
N LEU A 261 -15.52 11.30 -6.39
CA LEU A 261 -15.34 10.00 -7.02
C LEU A 261 -15.38 8.86 -6.00
N PHE A 262 -14.72 9.01 -4.87
CA PHE A 262 -14.70 8.01 -3.80
C PHE A 262 -16.09 7.79 -3.20
N LYS A 263 -16.84 8.87 -2.95
CA LYS A 263 -18.23 8.79 -2.50
C LYS A 263 -19.12 8.11 -3.53
N LYS A 264 -18.92 8.40 -4.82
CA LYS A 264 -19.61 7.74 -5.93
C LYS A 264 -19.32 6.23 -5.92
N PHE A 265 -18.06 5.82 -5.88
CA PHE A 265 -17.64 4.42 -5.75
C PHE A 265 -18.27 3.73 -4.52
N GLU A 266 -18.23 4.38 -3.36
CA GLU A 266 -18.79 3.76 -2.14
C GLU A 266 -20.30 3.52 -2.27
N ASN A 267 -21.02 4.40 -2.96
CA ASN A 267 -22.46 4.31 -3.16
C ASN A 267 -22.85 3.40 -4.33
N GLU A 268 -22.07 3.38 -5.40
CA GLU A 268 -22.32 2.59 -6.60
C GLU A 268 -21.80 1.15 -6.41
N GLY A 269 -22.61 0.33 -5.76
CA GLY A 269 -22.38 -1.12 -5.67
C GLY A 269 -21.46 -1.58 -4.54
N PHE A 270 -20.48 -0.78 -4.08
CA PHE A 270 -19.60 -1.22 -2.99
C PHE A 270 -20.38 -1.49 -1.68
N LYS A 271 -21.28 -0.58 -1.27
CA LYS A 271 -22.16 -0.80 -0.09
C LYS A 271 -23.03 -2.04 -0.22
N GLU A 272 -23.59 -2.29 -1.41
CA GLU A 272 -24.43 -3.46 -1.66
C GLU A 272 -23.62 -4.75 -1.60
N LYS A 273 -22.45 -4.77 -2.24
CA LYS A 273 -21.45 -5.84 -2.16
C LYS A 273 -21.09 -6.15 -0.71
N MET A 274 -20.83 -5.13 0.10
CA MET A 274 -20.51 -5.32 1.52
C MET A 274 -21.69 -5.83 2.35
N ALA A 275 -22.91 -5.34 2.08
CA ALA A 275 -24.11 -5.85 2.72
C ALA A 275 -24.32 -7.34 2.38
N PHE A 276 -24.10 -7.74 1.13
CA PHE A 276 -24.13 -9.14 0.72
C PHE A 276 -23.07 -9.98 1.44
N VAL A 277 -21.80 -9.56 1.46
CA VAL A 277 -20.71 -10.28 2.15
C VAL A 277 -21.04 -10.50 3.63
N LYS A 278 -21.56 -9.48 4.31
CA LYS A 278 -21.97 -9.58 5.72
C LYS A 278 -23.12 -10.58 5.91
N ARG A 279 -24.15 -10.51 5.07
CA ARG A 279 -25.29 -11.46 5.09
C ARG A 279 -24.84 -12.89 4.81
N LYS A 280 -23.96 -13.09 3.83
CA LYS A 280 -23.34 -14.39 3.51
C LYS A 280 -22.56 -14.95 4.69
N GLY A 281 -21.73 -14.14 5.35
CA GLY A 281 -20.96 -14.57 6.53
C GLY A 281 -21.88 -15.02 7.67
N MET A 282 -22.94 -14.26 7.94
CA MET A 282 -23.97 -14.61 8.93
C MET A 282 -24.68 -15.92 8.54
N PHE A 283 -25.14 -16.05 7.30
CA PHE A 283 -25.80 -17.24 6.78
C PHE A 283 -24.95 -18.50 6.95
N LEU A 284 -23.68 -18.45 6.56
CA LEU A 284 -22.76 -19.59 6.69
C LEU A 284 -22.47 -19.94 8.16
N LYS A 285 -22.39 -18.95 9.05
CA LYS A 285 -22.23 -19.17 10.48
C LYS A 285 -23.44 -19.90 11.07
N ILE A 286 -24.65 -19.41 10.79
CA ILE A 286 -25.91 -20.03 11.25
C ILE A 286 -26.07 -21.43 10.65
N TYR A 287 -25.78 -21.59 9.35
CA TYR A 287 -25.80 -22.90 8.68
C TYR A 287 -24.90 -23.92 9.42
N LYS A 288 -23.64 -23.55 9.73
CA LYS A 288 -22.72 -24.43 10.48
C LYS A 288 -23.21 -24.76 11.89
N GLN A 289 -23.85 -23.81 12.57
CA GLN A 289 -24.42 -24.03 13.90
C GLN A 289 -25.60 -25.01 13.85
N ARG A 290 -26.55 -24.78 12.92
CA ARG A 290 -27.72 -25.63 12.70
C ARG A 290 -27.36 -27.03 12.21
N LEU A 291 -26.28 -27.16 11.44
CA LEU A 291 -25.81 -28.47 10.97
C LEU A 291 -25.48 -29.43 12.12
N LYS A 292 -25.06 -28.88 13.27
CA LYS A 292 -24.75 -29.68 14.47
C LYS A 292 -25.99 -30.05 15.30
N LYS A 293 -27.09 -29.32 15.16
CA LYS A 293 -28.26 -29.41 16.05
C LYS A 293 -29.52 -29.95 15.37
N ASP A 294 -29.72 -29.68 14.08
CA ASP A 294 -31.03 -29.78 13.42
C ASP A 294 -30.97 -30.46 12.03
N LYS A 295 -29.87 -31.13 11.68
CA LYS A 295 -29.78 -31.79 10.36
C LYS A 295 -30.75 -32.97 10.31
N ASN A 296 -31.42 -33.16 9.17
CA ASN A 296 -32.09 -34.44 8.92
C ASN A 296 -31.06 -35.54 8.60
N ASP A 297 -31.51 -36.79 8.46
CA ASP A 297 -30.65 -37.95 8.18
C ASP A 297 -29.83 -37.78 6.90
N LEU A 298 -30.36 -37.02 5.92
CA LEU A 298 -29.69 -36.71 4.66
C LEU A 298 -28.76 -35.49 4.75
N GLY A 299 -28.61 -34.87 5.92
CA GLY A 299 -27.73 -33.73 6.17
C GLY A 299 -28.26 -32.38 5.66
N PHE A 300 -29.56 -32.26 5.42
CA PHE A 300 -30.24 -31.02 5.04
C PHE A 300 -30.74 -30.25 6.26
N ILE A 301 -30.77 -28.91 6.12
CA ILE A 301 -31.26 -27.98 7.14
C ILE A 301 -32.44 -27.19 6.57
N ASN A 302 -33.46 -26.92 7.40
CA ASN A 302 -34.59 -26.09 7.00
C ASN A 302 -34.20 -24.61 6.85
N LEU A 303 -34.53 -24.02 5.70
CA LEU A 303 -34.25 -22.64 5.37
C LEU A 303 -34.97 -21.64 6.28
N HIS A 304 -36.15 -21.99 6.82
CA HIS A 304 -36.88 -21.15 7.76
C HIS A 304 -36.16 -20.98 9.10
N ASN A 305 -35.44 -22.01 9.57
CA ASN A 305 -34.65 -21.92 10.80
C ASN A 305 -33.51 -20.92 10.62
N ILE A 306 -32.87 -20.95 9.44
CA ILE A 306 -31.79 -20.01 9.11
C ILE A 306 -32.36 -18.59 8.95
N LYS A 307 -33.47 -18.41 8.21
CA LYS A 307 -34.15 -17.12 8.07
C LYS A 307 -34.49 -16.52 9.43
N GLY A 308 -35.10 -17.31 10.33
CA GLY A 308 -35.52 -16.89 11.66
C GLY A 308 -34.36 -16.36 12.49
N GLU A 309 -33.21 -17.04 12.47
CA GLU A 309 -32.00 -16.57 13.16
C GLU A 309 -31.35 -15.35 12.51
N MET A 310 -31.41 -15.23 11.18
CA MET A 310 -30.95 -14.03 10.48
C MET A 310 -31.85 -12.82 10.75
N ARG A 311 -33.07 -13.02 11.26
CA ARG A 311 -34.08 -11.98 11.53
C ARG A 311 -34.36 -11.10 10.31
N ILE A 312 -34.55 -11.72 9.15
CA ILE A 312 -34.88 -11.00 7.92
C ILE A 312 -36.23 -11.46 7.35
N SER A 313 -36.88 -10.57 6.59
CA SER A 313 -38.15 -10.88 5.93
C SER A 313 -38.00 -11.98 4.89
N ALA A 314 -39.09 -12.68 4.60
CA ALA A 314 -39.14 -13.73 3.59
C ALA A 314 -38.64 -13.26 2.22
N GLU A 315 -39.11 -12.10 1.79
CA GLU A 315 -38.74 -11.50 0.50
C GLU A 315 -37.24 -11.18 0.42
N ASN A 316 -36.66 -10.61 1.49
CA ASN A 316 -35.24 -10.31 1.53
C ASN A 316 -34.38 -11.58 1.63
N PHE A 317 -34.86 -12.61 2.32
CA PHE A 317 -34.21 -13.91 2.36
C PHE A 317 -34.26 -14.62 1.01
N GLN A 318 -35.37 -14.51 0.29
CA GLN A 318 -35.52 -14.99 -1.07
C GLN A 318 -34.50 -14.33 -2.02
N LYS A 319 -34.40 -12.99 -2.01
CA LYS A 319 -33.41 -12.23 -2.81
C LYS A 319 -31.97 -12.67 -2.47
N PHE A 320 -31.64 -12.71 -1.18
CA PHE A 320 -30.33 -13.14 -0.70
C PHE A 320 -29.99 -14.58 -1.12
N LEU A 321 -30.94 -15.52 -1.02
CA LEU A 321 -30.70 -16.93 -1.37
C LEU A 321 -30.38 -17.12 -2.84
N VAL A 322 -31.06 -16.39 -3.73
CA VAL A 322 -30.77 -16.40 -5.17
C VAL A 322 -29.37 -15.87 -5.44
N GLU A 323 -29.03 -14.71 -4.87
CA GLU A 323 -27.71 -14.09 -5.00
C GLU A 323 -26.59 -15.00 -4.44
N PHE A 324 -26.82 -15.60 -3.28
CA PHE A 324 -25.91 -16.56 -2.65
C PHE A 324 -25.67 -17.78 -3.53
N TYR A 325 -26.73 -18.37 -4.09
CA TYR A 325 -26.57 -19.53 -4.96
C TYR A 325 -25.80 -19.19 -6.24
N GLU A 326 -26.17 -18.11 -6.93
CA GLU A 326 -25.51 -17.74 -8.18
C GLU A 326 -24.02 -17.40 -7.99
N SER A 327 -23.68 -16.73 -6.88
CA SER A 327 -22.29 -16.41 -6.53
C SER A 327 -21.47 -17.61 -6.06
N GLU A 328 -22.05 -18.56 -5.33
CA GLU A 328 -21.30 -19.64 -4.68
C GLU A 328 -21.35 -20.99 -5.40
N LYS A 329 -22.28 -21.23 -6.34
CA LYS A 329 -22.44 -22.53 -7.03
C LYS A 329 -21.17 -23.05 -7.73
N LYS A 330 -20.24 -22.16 -8.10
CA LYS A 330 -18.95 -22.54 -8.70
C LYS A 330 -17.95 -23.03 -7.64
N ASN A 331 -18.01 -22.46 -6.44
CA ASN A 331 -17.06 -22.70 -5.35
C ASN A 331 -17.54 -23.76 -4.34
N ARG A 332 -18.84 -24.02 -4.29
CA ARG A 332 -19.47 -24.93 -3.31
C ARG A 332 -20.47 -25.84 -4.02
N ASN A 333 -20.63 -27.05 -3.50
CA ASN A 333 -21.71 -27.94 -3.89
C ASN A 333 -22.94 -27.60 -3.04
N ILE A 334 -23.90 -26.92 -3.65
CA ILE A 334 -25.13 -26.43 -2.98
C ILE A 334 -26.32 -27.24 -3.49
N TYR A 335 -26.97 -27.96 -2.60
CA TYR A 335 -28.14 -28.78 -2.88
C TYR A 335 -29.36 -28.19 -2.18
N PHE A 336 -30.48 -28.17 -2.89
CA PHE A 336 -31.77 -27.78 -2.35
C PHE A 336 -32.74 -28.95 -2.39
N SER A 337 -33.67 -28.97 -1.42
CA SER A 337 -34.73 -29.97 -1.35
C SER A 337 -36.05 -29.28 -0.99
N ASN A 338 -37.13 -29.77 -1.59
CA ASN A 338 -38.51 -29.41 -1.24
C ASN A 338 -39.23 -30.56 -0.51
N THR A 339 -38.52 -31.64 -0.17
CA THR A 339 -39.11 -32.85 0.38
C THR A 339 -39.54 -32.62 1.82
N VAL A 340 -40.82 -32.87 2.11
CA VAL A 340 -41.45 -32.75 3.43
C VAL A 340 -42.21 -34.05 3.73
N ASN A 341 -42.15 -34.51 4.98
CA ASN A 341 -42.72 -35.81 5.40
C ASN A 341 -44.22 -35.71 5.74
N SER A 342 -44.79 -34.50 5.75
CA SER A 342 -46.19 -34.20 6.04
C SER A 342 -46.61 -32.88 5.35
N ILE A 343 -47.88 -32.48 5.48
CA ILE A 343 -48.39 -31.20 4.96
C ILE A 343 -47.62 -30.05 5.64
N ASP A 344 -46.66 -29.47 4.92
CA ASP A 344 -45.87 -28.32 5.38
C ASP A 344 -46.42 -27.04 4.74
N THR A 345 -47.12 -26.25 5.54
CA THR A 345 -47.82 -25.01 5.15
C THR A 345 -46.90 -23.80 5.02
N ARG A 346 -45.60 -23.94 5.33
CA ARG A 346 -44.67 -22.80 5.26
C ARG A 346 -44.46 -22.33 3.84
N GLU A 347 -44.30 -21.03 3.66
CA GLU A 347 -43.92 -20.45 2.36
C GLU A 347 -42.66 -21.14 1.79
N ARG A 348 -42.64 -21.34 0.47
CA ARG A 348 -41.48 -21.91 -0.23
C ARG A 348 -40.59 -20.79 -0.76
N PHE A 349 -39.29 -21.00 -0.70
CA PHE A 349 -38.32 -20.16 -1.40
C PHE A 349 -38.11 -20.72 -2.81
N TYR A 350 -37.57 -19.93 -3.73
CA TYR A 350 -37.38 -20.30 -5.13
C TYR A 350 -35.94 -20.11 -5.58
N ILE A 351 -35.32 -21.13 -6.15
CA ILE A 351 -34.00 -21.01 -6.79
C ILE A 351 -34.15 -21.44 -8.24
N ARG A 352 -33.92 -20.52 -9.19
CA ARG A 352 -34.14 -20.75 -10.63
C ARG A 352 -35.54 -21.33 -10.90
N ASN A 353 -36.56 -20.70 -10.33
CA ASN A 353 -37.97 -21.11 -10.42
C ASN A 353 -38.30 -22.48 -9.82
N ARG A 354 -37.40 -23.10 -9.05
CA ARG A 354 -37.67 -24.36 -8.34
C ARG A 354 -37.99 -24.07 -6.87
N PRO A 355 -39.12 -24.57 -6.33
CA PRO A 355 -39.45 -24.40 -4.93
C PRO A 355 -38.50 -25.18 -4.03
N VAL A 356 -38.07 -24.58 -2.92
CA VAL A 356 -37.11 -25.15 -1.98
C VAL A 356 -37.49 -24.76 -0.54
N ILE A 357 -37.24 -25.67 0.40
CA ILE A 357 -37.45 -25.45 1.84
C ILE A 357 -36.25 -25.90 2.68
N LYS A 358 -35.36 -26.68 2.09
CA LYS A 358 -34.17 -27.24 2.74
C LYS A 358 -32.92 -26.99 1.90
N ILE A 359 -31.79 -26.82 2.57
CA ILE A 359 -30.47 -26.62 1.94
C ILE A 359 -29.42 -27.55 2.55
N LYS A 360 -28.49 -28.00 1.71
CA LYS A 360 -27.27 -28.70 2.10
C LYS A 360 -26.09 -28.12 1.31
N ILE A 361 -25.02 -27.79 2.01
CA ILE A 361 -23.81 -27.19 1.44
C ILE A 361 -22.64 -28.11 1.77
N LYS A 362 -21.88 -28.49 0.75
CA LYS A 362 -20.59 -29.15 0.89
C LYS A 362 -19.51 -28.27 0.27
N ASP A 363 -18.37 -28.17 0.94
CA ASP A 363 -17.18 -27.60 0.32
C ASP A 363 -16.76 -28.53 -0.84
N LYS A 364 -16.24 -27.94 -1.93
CA LYS A 364 -15.76 -28.68 -3.09
C LYS A 364 -14.39 -29.28 -2.85
#